data_AF-A0A0T5P5W1-F1
#
_entry.id   AF-A0A0T5P5W1-F1
#
_cell.length_a   1.000
_cell.length_b   1.000
_cell.length_c   1.000
_cell.angle_alpha   90.00
_cell.angle_beta   90.00
_cell.angle_gamma   90.00
#
_symmetry.space_group_name_H-M   'P 1'
#
loop_
_entity.id
_entity.type
_entity.pdbx_description
1 polymer ?
#
loop_
_entity_poly.entity_id
_entity_poly.type
_entity_poly.pdbx_seq_one_letter_code
_entity_poly.pdbx_strand_id
1 'polypeptide(L)'
;MAYYIGLDVSVESTAVCVIDAAGCVKKEFSARSHPEDLANSLNPFSDEIAGIGLEAGPMSGFLVEGLKQRGLDSVLMETRRVHAALSAIPVKTDRRDARGIAELLRMGWFQPVHLKTPVARDLRLMLSARVSLGRRVRELDNSVRGLLRGFGLRVPTGARGRFCDLVRDLIAGNPVLEAAIFPLLSARDTMAAEFAKLDKLVRDQSRNDNVCRRLMTIPGVGAVVAMTFRAAIDDPTRFRSSKSVGACFGLTPRRYQSGETDRVTSITKAGDASVRAALYEAAHVMLVRTTRWTPLRAWAMRVAARRGAKRAKIALARKLAVIMHRLWIDGTKFKTA
;
A
#
# COMPACT_ATOMS: atom_id res chain seq x y z
N MET A 1 12.05 12.74 -35.77
CA MET A 1 12.33 11.35 -35.31
C MET A 1 11.48 11.06 -34.08
N ALA A 2 11.35 9.82 -33.63
CA ALA A 2 10.56 9.47 -32.44
C ALA A 2 11.50 8.98 -31.34
N TYR A 3 11.53 9.67 -30.20
CA TYR A 3 12.39 9.35 -29.07
C TYR A 3 11.61 8.71 -27.92
N TYR A 4 12.20 7.66 -27.35
CA TYR A 4 11.71 6.97 -26.17
C TYR A 4 12.69 7.22 -25.02
N ILE A 5 12.17 7.69 -23.90
CA ILE A 5 12.98 8.09 -22.76
C ILE A 5 12.69 7.16 -21.59
N GLY A 6 13.74 6.60 -21.00
CA GLY A 6 13.65 5.84 -19.77
C GLY A 6 14.28 6.60 -18.61
N LEU A 7 13.55 6.70 -17.51
CA LEU A 7 13.98 7.32 -16.27
C LEU A 7 14.10 6.25 -15.18
N ASP A 8 15.32 6.01 -14.72
CA ASP A 8 15.58 5.24 -13.50
C ASP A 8 15.77 6.21 -12.33
N VAL A 9 14.81 6.23 -11.41
CA VAL A 9 14.62 7.32 -10.45
C VAL A 9 15.19 6.94 -9.08
N SER A 10 16.19 7.68 -8.62
CA SER A 10 16.61 7.71 -7.21
C SER A 10 16.20 9.02 -6.53
N VAL A 11 16.44 9.15 -5.21
CA VAL A 11 16.03 10.35 -4.46
C VAL A 11 16.80 11.61 -4.89
N GLU A 12 18.10 11.48 -5.14
CA GLU A 12 18.96 12.61 -5.46
C GLU A 12 19.10 12.83 -6.97
N SER A 13 19.35 11.74 -7.70
CA SER A 13 19.60 11.77 -9.14
C SER A 13 18.75 10.73 -9.89
N THR A 14 18.35 11.07 -11.11
CA THR A 14 17.64 10.19 -12.02
C THR A 14 18.56 9.91 -13.19
N ALA A 15 18.81 8.63 -13.48
CA ALA A 15 19.49 8.23 -14.70
C ALA A 15 18.50 8.29 -15.87
N VAL A 16 18.93 8.91 -16.97
CA VAL A 16 18.11 9.17 -18.14
C VAL A 16 18.76 8.53 -19.35
N CYS A 17 17.98 7.74 -20.10
CA CYS A 17 18.39 7.20 -21.39
C CYS A 17 17.39 7.62 -22.47
N VAL A 18 17.90 8.16 -23.57
CA VAL A 18 17.14 8.56 -24.76
C VAL A 18 17.53 7.65 -25.91
N ILE A 19 16.56 6.91 -26.45
CA ILE A 19 16.73 6.03 -27.61
C ILE A 19 15.79 6.46 -28.74
N ASP A 20 16.19 6.21 -29.99
CA ASP A 20 15.30 6.39 -31.14
C ASP A 20 14.41 5.17 -31.40
N ALA A 21 13.57 5.24 -32.43
CA ALA A 21 12.69 4.14 -32.85
C ALA A 21 13.44 2.85 -33.23
N ALA A 22 14.70 2.95 -33.67
CA ALA A 22 15.54 1.80 -33.98
C ALA A 22 16.19 1.17 -32.74
N GLY A 23 16.05 1.78 -31.56
CA GLY A 23 16.71 1.36 -30.32
C GLY A 23 18.16 1.84 -30.21
N CYS A 24 18.57 2.77 -31.07
CA CYS A 24 19.90 3.37 -30.97
C CYS A 24 19.90 4.45 -29.89
N VAL A 25 20.86 4.35 -28.97
CA VAL A 25 21.05 5.34 -27.91
C VAL A 25 21.51 6.67 -28.52
N LYS A 26 20.79 7.75 -28.23
CA LYS A 26 21.17 9.12 -28.61
C LYS A 26 21.85 9.87 -27.49
N LYS A 27 21.40 9.66 -26.24
CA LYS A 27 21.96 10.32 -25.08
C LYS A 27 21.71 9.51 -23.82
N GLU A 28 22.72 9.45 -22.96
CA GLU A 28 22.63 8.91 -21.61
C GLU A 28 23.29 9.89 -20.65
N PHE A 29 22.58 10.25 -19.58
CA PHE A 29 23.04 11.24 -18.61
C PHE A 29 22.31 11.05 -17.27
N SER A 30 22.66 11.87 -16.29
CA SER A 30 21.93 11.96 -15.03
C SER A 30 21.51 13.39 -14.79
N ALA A 31 20.32 13.57 -14.23
CA ALA A 31 19.81 14.86 -13.80
C ALA A 31 19.32 14.74 -12.35
N ARG A 32 19.16 15.85 -11.66
CA ARG A 32 18.53 15.85 -10.34
C ARG A 32 17.11 15.29 -10.46
N SER A 33 16.65 14.55 -9.46
CA SER A 33 15.30 13.97 -9.41
C SER A 33 14.22 15.01 -9.12
N HIS A 34 14.15 16.04 -9.97
CA HIS A 34 13.23 17.16 -9.88
C HIS A 34 12.61 17.42 -11.27
N PRO A 35 11.31 17.72 -11.36
CA PRO A 35 10.63 17.89 -12.64
C PRO A 35 11.24 18.96 -13.54
N GLU A 36 11.70 20.06 -12.95
CA GLU A 36 12.33 21.16 -13.68
C GLU A 36 13.66 20.75 -14.29
N ASP A 37 14.55 20.14 -13.50
CA ASP A 37 15.86 19.70 -13.96
C ASP A 37 15.73 18.64 -15.06
N LEU A 38 14.78 17.71 -14.91
CA LEU A 38 14.47 16.70 -15.91
C LEU A 38 13.92 17.33 -17.19
N ALA A 39 12.94 18.23 -17.10
CA ALA A 39 12.37 18.89 -18.27
C ALA A 39 13.42 19.72 -19.03
N ASN A 40 14.24 20.51 -18.32
CA ASN A 40 15.32 21.29 -18.91
C ASN A 40 16.34 20.39 -19.63
N SER A 41 16.66 19.24 -19.03
CA SER A 41 17.60 18.27 -19.62
C SER A 41 17.02 17.56 -20.86
N LEU A 42 15.70 17.47 -20.97
CA LEU A 42 14.97 16.85 -22.08
C LEU A 42 14.58 17.85 -23.18
N ASN A 43 14.71 19.16 -22.95
CA ASN A 43 14.40 20.21 -23.91
C ASN A 43 15.02 20.01 -25.31
N PRO A 44 16.26 19.49 -25.47
CA PRO A 44 16.82 19.22 -26.80
C PRO A 44 16.06 18.18 -27.64
N PHE A 45 15.14 17.42 -27.02
CA PHE A 45 14.40 16.34 -27.66
C PHE A 45 12.88 16.58 -27.67
N SER A 46 12.38 17.67 -27.05
CA SER A 46 10.98 17.84 -26.67
C SER A 46 9.97 17.66 -27.80
N ASP A 47 10.31 18.14 -29.00
CA ASP A 47 9.41 18.13 -30.17
C ASP A 47 9.24 16.73 -30.78
N GLU A 48 10.03 15.76 -30.33
CA GLU A 48 10.17 14.44 -30.92
C GLU A 48 9.96 13.30 -29.90
N ILE A 49 9.53 13.61 -28.67
CA ILE A 49 9.31 12.62 -27.62
C ILE A 49 8.04 11.82 -27.92
N ALA A 50 8.21 10.54 -28.26
CA ALA A 50 7.11 9.58 -28.41
C ALA A 50 6.64 9.04 -27.05
N GLY A 51 7.50 9.02 -26.03
CA GLY A 51 7.09 8.69 -24.68
C GLY A 51 8.21 8.77 -23.66
N ILE A 52 7.82 8.99 -22.40
CA ILE A 52 8.69 8.94 -21.22
C ILE A 52 8.19 7.82 -20.31
N GLY A 53 9.08 6.92 -19.92
CA GLY A 53 8.79 5.78 -19.06
C GLY A 53 9.56 5.87 -17.75
N LEU A 54 8.93 5.54 -16.64
CA LEU A 54 9.57 5.40 -15.34
C LEU A 54 8.89 4.34 -14.50
N GLU A 55 9.66 3.69 -13.64
CA GLU A 55 9.13 2.69 -12.71
C GLU A 55 8.23 3.35 -11.64
N ALA A 56 7.14 2.68 -11.27
CA ALA A 56 6.32 3.13 -10.15
C ALA A 56 7.08 3.05 -8.82
N GLY A 57 7.18 4.18 -8.13
CA GLY A 57 7.93 4.35 -6.89
C GLY A 57 7.45 5.55 -6.05
N PRO A 58 8.14 5.86 -4.94
CA PRO A 58 7.73 6.92 -4.01
C PRO A 58 7.66 8.31 -4.64
N MET A 59 8.56 8.61 -5.58
CA MET A 59 8.65 9.93 -6.25
C MET A 59 7.75 10.04 -7.48
N SER A 60 7.12 8.96 -7.93
CA SER A 60 6.32 8.94 -9.16
C SER A 60 5.26 10.03 -9.22
N GLY A 61 4.57 10.30 -8.11
CA GLY A 61 3.53 11.32 -8.08
C GLY A 61 4.05 12.75 -8.15
N PHE A 62 5.28 13.00 -7.71
CA PHE A 62 5.93 14.31 -7.81
C PHE A 62 6.46 14.52 -9.23
N LEU A 63 7.16 13.52 -9.77
CA LEU A 63 7.79 13.61 -11.08
C LEU A 63 6.77 13.64 -12.22
N VAL A 64 5.82 12.70 -12.26
CA VAL A 64 4.85 12.62 -13.37
C VAL A 64 3.97 13.87 -13.43
N GLU A 65 3.51 14.36 -12.28
CA GLU A 65 2.68 15.57 -12.23
C GLU A 65 3.49 16.80 -12.67
N GLY A 66 4.72 16.96 -12.16
CA GLY A 66 5.57 18.11 -12.50
C GLY A 66 6.06 18.09 -13.95
N LEU A 67 6.29 16.92 -14.54
CA LEU A 67 6.62 16.75 -15.96
C LEU A 67 5.39 17.06 -16.82
N LYS A 68 4.21 16.56 -16.45
CA LYS A 68 2.96 16.83 -17.15
C LYS A 68 2.63 18.33 -17.19
N GLN A 69 2.84 19.06 -16.10
CA GLN A 69 2.67 20.52 -16.04
C GLN A 69 3.61 21.27 -17.00
N ARG A 70 4.68 20.62 -17.47
CA ARG A 70 5.65 21.15 -18.44
C ARG A 70 5.45 20.58 -19.84
N GLY A 71 4.30 19.94 -20.10
CA GLY A 71 3.98 19.36 -21.42
C GLY A 71 4.61 17.99 -21.69
N LEU A 72 5.22 17.36 -20.68
CA LEU A 72 5.90 16.07 -20.82
C LEU A 72 5.08 14.94 -20.18
N ASP A 73 4.26 14.29 -20.98
CA ASP A 73 3.47 13.13 -20.52
C ASP A 73 4.37 11.92 -20.26
N SER A 74 4.19 11.32 -19.08
CA SER A 74 5.01 10.22 -18.59
C SER A 74 4.17 9.01 -18.20
N VAL A 75 4.68 7.83 -18.50
CA VAL A 75 4.05 6.53 -18.27
C VAL A 75 4.70 5.84 -17.08
N LEU A 76 3.90 5.58 -16.04
CA LEU A 76 4.32 4.76 -14.91
C LEU A 76 4.22 3.27 -15.23
N MET A 77 5.31 2.54 -15.03
CA MET A 77 5.39 1.11 -15.30
C MET A 77 5.33 0.28 -14.00
N GLU A 78 4.73 -0.91 -14.06
CA GLU A 78 4.63 -1.80 -12.88
C GLU A 78 5.99 -2.38 -12.49
N THR A 79 6.36 -2.12 -11.23
CA THR A 79 7.68 -2.40 -10.66
C THR A 79 8.13 -3.85 -10.82
N ARG A 80 7.26 -4.83 -10.58
CA ARG A 80 7.67 -6.24 -10.64
C ARG A 80 7.93 -6.70 -12.07
N ARG A 81 7.18 -6.19 -13.05
CA ARG A 81 7.39 -6.50 -14.46
C ARG A 81 8.65 -5.83 -15.00
N VAL A 82 8.87 -4.57 -14.66
CA VAL A 82 10.12 -3.86 -15.00
C VAL A 82 11.30 -4.62 -14.40
N HIS A 83 11.28 -4.87 -13.08
CA HIS A 83 12.32 -5.63 -12.42
C HIS A 83 12.56 -7.01 -13.03
N ALA A 84 11.50 -7.78 -13.35
CA ALA A 84 11.64 -9.08 -13.98
C ALA A 84 12.31 -9.00 -15.36
N ALA A 85 11.95 -8.01 -16.19
CA ALA A 85 12.57 -7.81 -17.49
C ALA A 85 14.05 -7.39 -17.35
N LEU A 86 14.35 -6.47 -16.44
CA LEU A 86 15.71 -5.97 -16.23
C LEU A 86 16.62 -7.02 -15.54
N SER A 87 16.06 -7.94 -14.74
CA SER A 87 16.83 -8.98 -14.04
C SER A 87 17.54 -9.97 -14.97
N ALA A 88 17.11 -10.06 -16.23
CA ALA A 88 17.80 -10.86 -17.24
C ALA A 88 19.13 -10.24 -17.71
N ILE A 89 19.40 -8.97 -17.37
CA ILE A 89 20.63 -8.25 -17.74
C ILE A 89 21.72 -8.57 -16.70
N PRO A 90 22.86 -9.19 -17.08
CA PRO A 90 23.86 -9.69 -16.11
C PRO A 90 24.56 -8.61 -15.27
N VAL A 91 24.72 -7.40 -15.82
CA VAL A 91 25.38 -6.27 -15.13
C VAL A 91 24.36 -5.18 -14.92
N LYS A 92 24.06 -4.89 -13.66
CA LYS A 92 23.12 -3.86 -13.23
C LYS A 92 23.84 -2.54 -12.99
N THR A 93 23.40 -1.49 -13.66
CA THR A 93 23.80 -0.10 -13.43
C THR A 93 22.59 0.80 -13.70
N ASP A 94 22.50 1.94 -13.01
CA ASP A 94 21.35 2.87 -13.17
C ASP A 94 21.18 3.31 -14.63
N ARG A 95 22.29 3.50 -15.35
CA ARG A 95 22.29 3.79 -16.80
C ARG A 95 21.64 2.67 -17.63
N ARG A 96 21.96 1.41 -17.31
CA ARG A 96 21.38 0.25 -18.01
C ARG A 96 19.92 0.02 -17.65
N ASP A 97 19.54 0.30 -16.41
CA ASP A 97 18.16 0.23 -15.97
C ASP A 97 17.32 1.32 -16.68
N ALA A 98 17.81 2.56 -16.76
CA ALA A 98 17.19 3.63 -17.55
C ALA A 98 17.06 3.25 -19.04
N ARG A 99 18.10 2.68 -19.64
CA ARG A 99 18.03 2.16 -21.01
C ARG A 99 17.01 1.05 -21.17
N GLY A 100 16.97 0.10 -20.25
CA GLY A 100 16.01 -0.99 -20.27
C GLY A 100 14.57 -0.49 -20.13
N ILE A 101 14.31 0.54 -19.32
CA ILE A 101 13.01 1.20 -19.23
C ILE A 101 12.64 1.86 -20.58
N ALA A 102 13.59 2.54 -21.23
CA ALA A 102 13.37 3.14 -22.55
C ALA A 102 13.01 2.08 -23.61
N GLU A 103 13.71 0.94 -23.61
CA GLU A 103 13.44 -0.19 -24.51
C GLU A 103 12.08 -0.83 -24.23
N LEU A 104 11.71 -1.05 -22.97
CA LEU A 104 10.38 -1.56 -22.60
C LEU A 104 9.27 -0.63 -23.09
N LEU A 105 9.48 0.69 -22.98
CA LEU A 105 8.56 1.69 -23.49
C LEU A 105 8.41 1.59 -25.01
N ARG A 106 9.54 1.56 -25.73
CA ARG A 106 9.60 1.47 -27.19
C ARG A 106 8.92 0.20 -27.73
N MET A 107 9.12 -0.93 -27.06
CA MET A 107 8.51 -2.21 -27.43
C MET A 107 7.03 -2.32 -27.02
N GLY A 108 6.51 -1.38 -26.23
CA GLY A 108 5.17 -1.49 -25.64
C GLY A 108 5.04 -2.63 -24.63
N TRP A 109 6.15 -3.17 -24.12
CA TRP A 109 6.15 -4.36 -23.26
C TRP A 109 6.13 -4.01 -21.77
N PHE A 110 5.13 -3.24 -21.35
CA PHE A 110 4.97 -2.83 -19.96
C PHE A 110 3.49 -2.90 -19.51
N GLN A 111 3.28 -2.80 -18.20
CA GLN A 111 1.94 -2.61 -17.63
C GLN A 111 1.84 -1.19 -17.07
N PRO A 112 0.89 -0.37 -17.54
CA PRO A 112 0.67 0.96 -16.97
C PRO A 112 0.20 0.86 -15.52
N VAL A 113 0.69 1.76 -14.68
CA VAL A 113 0.26 1.93 -13.29
C VAL A 113 -0.56 3.20 -13.18
N HIS A 114 -1.74 3.07 -12.56
CA HIS A 114 -2.60 4.21 -12.23
C HIS A 114 -1.88 5.17 -11.27
N LEU A 115 -1.59 6.37 -11.76
CA LEU A 115 -1.16 7.48 -10.92
C LEU A 115 -2.34 7.94 -10.08
N LYS A 116 -2.19 7.87 -8.76
CA LYS A 116 -3.25 8.27 -7.84
C LYS A 116 -3.47 9.78 -7.87
N THR A 117 -4.74 10.18 -7.82
CA THR A 117 -5.14 11.59 -7.65
C THR A 117 -4.46 12.19 -6.42
N PRO A 118 -4.26 13.52 -6.38
CA PRO A 118 -3.73 14.21 -5.20
C PRO A 118 -4.47 13.83 -3.92
N VAL A 119 -5.81 13.82 -3.97
CA VAL A 119 -6.67 13.42 -2.84
C VAL A 119 -6.35 12.01 -2.34
N ALA A 120 -6.21 11.03 -3.24
CA ALA A 120 -5.87 9.66 -2.84
C ALA A 120 -4.44 9.55 -2.28
N ARG A 121 -3.49 10.35 -2.77
CA ARG A 121 -2.13 10.42 -2.23
C ARG A 121 -2.11 10.99 -0.81
N ASP A 122 -2.83 12.08 -0.56
CA ASP A 122 -2.93 12.70 0.78
C ASP A 122 -3.54 11.74 1.80
N LEU A 123 -4.60 11.05 1.41
CA LEU A 123 -5.23 10.02 2.24
C LEU A 123 -4.26 8.87 2.56
N ARG A 124 -3.45 8.43 1.59
CA ARG A 124 -2.44 7.39 1.81
C ARG A 124 -1.31 7.87 2.71
N LEU A 125 -0.89 9.13 2.61
CA LEU A 125 0.10 9.74 3.48
C LEU A 125 -0.39 9.69 4.94
N MET A 126 -1.60 10.20 5.18
CA MET A 126 -2.25 10.20 6.50
C MET A 126 -2.37 8.77 7.07
N LEU A 127 -2.84 7.81 6.26
CA LEU A 127 -2.96 6.41 6.69
C LEU A 127 -1.59 5.77 6.99
N SER A 128 -0.57 6.07 6.20
CA SER A 128 0.78 5.54 6.38
C SER A 128 1.43 6.11 7.65
N ALA A 129 1.26 7.40 7.90
CA ALA A 129 1.70 8.05 9.15
C ALA A 129 1.01 7.41 10.37
N ARG A 130 -0.30 7.14 10.28
CA ARG A 130 -1.05 6.45 11.35
C ARG A 130 -0.51 5.05 11.62
N VAL A 131 -0.24 4.27 10.57
CA VAL A 131 0.34 2.93 10.70
C VAL A 131 1.74 2.99 11.32
N SER A 132 2.55 3.98 10.94
CA SER A 132 3.90 4.20 11.45
C SER A 132 3.91 4.51 12.95
N LEU A 133 3.12 5.49 13.39
CA LEU A 133 2.98 5.82 14.83
C LEU A 133 2.46 4.64 15.64
N GLY A 134 1.40 3.98 15.17
CA GLY A 134 0.85 2.82 15.86
C GLY A 134 1.83 1.64 15.95
N ARG A 135 2.79 1.54 15.01
CA ARG A 135 3.87 0.55 15.07
C ARG A 135 4.88 0.90 16.16
N ARG A 136 5.33 2.15 16.21
CA ARG A 136 6.29 2.63 17.21
C ARG A 136 5.77 2.49 18.65
N VAL A 137 4.49 2.79 18.88
CA VAL A 137 3.84 2.53 20.19
C VAL A 137 3.92 1.04 20.57
N ARG A 138 3.65 0.14 19.62
CA ARG A 138 3.74 -1.32 19.86
C ARG A 138 5.17 -1.80 20.04
N GLU A 139 6.12 -1.21 19.34
CA GLU A 139 7.55 -1.51 19.48
C GLU A 139 8.03 -1.12 20.89
N LEU A 140 7.67 0.07 21.38
CA LEU A 140 7.99 0.50 22.75
C LEU A 140 7.33 -0.41 23.79
N ASP A 141 6.05 -0.74 23.63
CA ASP A 141 5.37 -1.69 24.52
C ASP A 141 6.11 -3.05 24.57
N ASN A 142 6.60 -3.54 23.43
CA ASN A 142 7.33 -4.80 23.34
C ASN A 142 8.75 -4.70 23.92
N SER A 143 9.44 -3.59 23.71
CA SER A 143 10.76 -3.32 24.29
C SER A 143 10.69 -3.30 25.81
N VAL A 144 9.72 -2.57 26.39
CA VAL A 144 9.49 -2.55 27.84
C VAL A 144 9.21 -3.95 28.38
N ARG A 145 8.31 -4.71 27.72
CA ARG A 145 8.07 -6.11 28.11
C ARG A 145 9.32 -6.99 28.01
N GLY A 146 10.18 -6.75 27.02
CA GLY A 146 11.42 -7.48 26.82
C GLY A 146 12.42 -7.21 27.94
N LEU A 147 12.64 -5.94 28.27
CA LEU A 147 13.58 -5.51 29.32
C LEU A 147 13.17 -6.03 30.70
N LEU A 148 11.88 -5.96 31.03
CA LEU A 148 11.38 -6.39 32.34
C LEU A 148 11.44 -7.93 32.56
N ARG A 149 11.46 -8.73 31.49
CA ARG A 149 11.59 -10.20 31.60
C ARG A 149 12.88 -10.63 32.28
N GLY A 150 13.99 -9.90 32.05
CA GLY A 150 15.27 -10.20 32.68
C GLY A 150 15.25 -10.08 34.21
N PHE A 151 14.31 -9.29 34.74
CA PHE A 151 14.09 -9.07 36.16
C PHE A 151 12.96 -9.93 36.73
N GLY A 152 12.45 -10.92 35.97
CA GLY A 152 11.33 -11.75 36.37
C GLY A 152 9.96 -11.04 36.34
N LEU A 153 9.92 -9.75 35.96
CA LEU A 153 8.70 -8.95 35.93
C LEU A 153 7.93 -9.18 34.63
N ARG A 154 6.67 -9.63 34.76
CA ARG A 154 5.80 -9.95 33.62
C ARG A 154 4.65 -8.97 33.52
N VAL A 155 4.68 -8.12 32.50
CA VAL A 155 3.56 -7.21 32.21
C VAL A 155 2.37 -8.00 31.66
N PRO A 156 1.17 -7.92 32.28
CA PRO A 156 -0.02 -8.62 31.82
C PRO A 156 -0.39 -8.28 30.36
N THR A 157 -0.90 -9.28 29.64
CA THR A 157 -1.47 -9.05 28.31
C THR A 157 -2.83 -8.36 28.41
N GLY A 158 -3.20 -7.56 27.40
CA GLY A 158 -4.53 -6.94 27.35
C GLY A 158 -4.71 -5.67 28.18
N ALA A 159 -3.66 -5.10 28.75
CA ALA A 159 -3.66 -3.83 29.48
C ALA A 159 -3.86 -2.59 28.58
N ARG A 160 -4.90 -2.58 27.72
CA ARG A 160 -5.22 -1.41 26.91
C ARG A 160 -5.60 -0.25 27.82
N GLY A 161 -4.95 0.89 27.64
CA GLY A 161 -5.17 2.10 28.45
C GLY A 161 -4.48 2.12 29.81
N ARG A 162 -4.11 0.97 30.38
CA ARG A 162 -3.43 0.87 31.70
C ARG A 162 -1.98 0.38 31.62
N PHE A 163 -1.41 0.29 30.41
CA PHE A 163 -0.08 -0.29 30.22
C PHE A 163 0.99 0.44 31.02
N CYS A 164 1.02 1.77 30.94
CA CYS A 164 2.04 2.56 31.63
C CYS A 164 1.87 2.47 33.15
N ASP A 165 0.64 2.55 33.65
CA ASP A 165 0.36 2.48 35.09
C ASP A 165 0.80 1.13 35.66
N LEU A 166 0.43 0.02 35.01
CA LEU A 166 0.88 -1.31 35.43
C LEU A 166 2.40 -1.47 35.39
N VAL A 167 3.07 -0.85 34.42
CA VAL A 167 4.54 -0.90 34.35
C VAL A 167 5.14 -0.08 35.50
N ARG A 168 4.60 1.10 35.81
CA ARG A 168 5.04 1.91 36.95
C ARG A 168 4.90 1.15 38.26
N ASP A 169 3.77 0.47 38.46
CA ASP A 169 3.54 -0.36 39.65
C ASP A 169 4.54 -1.52 39.76
N LEU A 170 4.88 -2.15 38.64
CA LEU A 170 5.80 -3.31 38.60
C LEU A 170 7.25 -2.95 38.90
N ILE A 171 7.68 -1.73 38.56
CA ILE A 171 9.07 -1.30 38.74
C ILE A 171 9.29 -0.50 40.03
N ALA A 172 8.21 -0.16 40.74
CA ALA A 172 8.23 0.66 41.93
C ALA A 172 9.19 0.11 42.99
N GLY A 173 10.06 0.97 43.51
CA GLY A 173 11.05 0.62 44.54
C GLY A 173 12.35 0.04 44.00
N ASN A 174 12.52 -0.05 42.67
CA ASN A 174 13.80 -0.37 42.05
C ASN A 174 14.34 0.84 41.26
N PRO A 175 15.29 1.60 41.83
CA PRO A 175 15.77 2.85 41.23
C PRO A 175 16.37 2.68 39.83
N VAL A 176 17.01 1.55 39.55
CA VAL A 176 17.63 1.27 38.24
C VAL A 176 16.56 1.02 37.18
N LEU A 177 15.53 0.24 37.53
CA LEU A 177 14.40 -0.01 36.62
C LEU A 177 13.59 1.25 36.37
N GLU A 178 13.31 2.02 37.41
CA GLU A 178 12.62 3.31 37.29
C GLU A 178 13.36 4.24 36.34
N ALA A 179 14.66 4.48 36.57
CA ALA A 179 15.48 5.34 35.72
C ALA A 179 15.55 4.86 34.26
N ALA A 180 15.62 3.55 34.03
CA ALA A 180 15.72 2.99 32.67
C ALA A 180 14.37 2.96 31.92
N ILE A 181 13.26 2.72 32.62
CA ILE A 181 11.95 2.47 32.00
C ILE A 181 11.11 3.74 31.87
N PHE A 182 11.22 4.71 32.79
CA PHE A 182 10.44 5.95 32.72
C PHE A 182 10.62 6.74 31.41
N PRO A 183 11.83 6.90 30.83
CA PRO A 183 11.98 7.55 29.53
C PRO A 183 11.23 6.83 28.40
N LEU A 184 11.22 5.50 28.41
CA LEU A 184 10.49 4.68 27.44
C LEU A 184 8.98 4.86 27.57
N LEU A 185 8.46 4.92 28.81
CA LEU A 185 7.04 5.19 29.05
C LEU A 185 6.65 6.61 28.59
N SER A 186 7.48 7.61 28.86
CA SER A 186 7.24 8.99 28.41
C SER A 186 7.20 9.11 26.88
N ALA A 187 8.18 8.53 26.19
CA ALA A 187 8.19 8.48 24.72
C ALA A 187 6.95 7.76 24.18
N ARG A 188 6.57 6.66 24.82
CA ARG A 188 5.41 5.84 24.45
C ARG A 188 4.09 6.59 24.64
N ASP A 189 3.91 7.31 25.73
CA ASP A 189 2.70 8.13 26.00
C ASP A 189 2.58 9.28 24.99
N THR A 190 3.69 9.96 24.68
CA THR A 190 3.72 11.00 23.65
C THR A 190 3.31 10.43 22.28
N MET A 191 3.90 9.32 21.85
CA MET A 191 3.54 8.69 20.57
C MET A 191 2.10 8.16 20.56
N ALA A 192 1.59 7.67 21.69
CA ALA A 192 0.21 7.20 21.80
C ALA A 192 -0.79 8.35 21.70
N ALA A 193 -0.48 9.52 22.28
CA ALA A 193 -1.29 10.73 22.16
C ALA A 193 -1.34 11.23 20.69
N GLU A 194 -0.19 11.31 20.02
CA GLU A 194 -0.13 11.69 18.60
C GLU A 194 -0.83 10.67 17.69
N PHE A 195 -0.68 9.37 17.97
CA PHE A 195 -1.45 8.34 17.29
C PHE A 195 -2.96 8.54 17.46
N ALA A 196 -3.43 8.87 18.67
CA ALA A 196 -4.85 9.10 18.93
C ALA A 196 -5.39 10.32 18.18
N LYS A 197 -4.62 11.41 18.10
CA LYS A 197 -4.96 12.59 17.29
C LYS A 197 -5.10 12.23 15.81
N LEU A 198 -4.12 11.52 15.25
CA LEU A 198 -4.12 11.12 13.84
C LEU A 198 -5.21 10.07 13.54
N ASP A 199 -5.47 9.15 14.46
CA ASP A 199 -6.57 8.20 14.36
C ASP A 199 -7.94 8.89 14.35
N LYS A 200 -8.12 9.92 15.18
CA LYS A 200 -9.32 10.77 15.16
C LYS A 200 -9.46 11.47 13.81
N LEU A 201 -8.40 12.08 13.29
CA LEU A 201 -8.40 12.73 11.98
C LEU A 201 -8.83 11.78 10.85
N VAL A 202 -8.25 10.57 10.80
CA VAL A 202 -8.64 9.54 9.82
C VAL A 202 -10.12 9.15 9.95
N ARG A 203 -10.61 9.02 11.19
CA ARG A 203 -12.02 8.69 11.45
C ARG A 203 -12.97 9.79 10.99
N ASP A 204 -12.64 11.04 11.27
CA ASP A 204 -13.47 12.19 10.90
C ASP A 204 -13.48 12.41 9.38
N GLN A 205 -12.33 12.28 8.71
CA GLN A 205 -12.25 12.32 7.25
C GLN A 205 -13.11 11.22 6.59
N SER A 206 -13.08 10.01 7.15
CA SER A 206 -13.88 8.88 6.67
C SER A 206 -15.40 9.10 6.88
N ARG A 207 -15.79 9.82 7.93
CA ARG A 207 -17.20 10.18 8.19
C ARG A 207 -17.68 11.27 7.22
N ASN A 208 -16.83 12.21 6.87
CA ASN A 208 -17.20 13.30 5.95
C ASN A 208 -17.26 12.81 4.49
N ASP A 209 -16.53 11.76 4.14
CA ASP A 209 -16.52 11.19 2.81
C ASP A 209 -17.74 10.29 2.50
N ASN A 210 -18.49 10.64 1.44
CA ASN A 210 -19.69 9.91 1.01
C ASN A 210 -19.42 8.44 0.65
N VAL A 211 -18.28 8.16 0.02
CA VAL A 211 -17.91 6.79 -0.38
C VAL A 211 -17.64 5.98 0.88
N CYS A 212 -16.81 6.49 1.79
CA CYS A 212 -16.53 5.83 3.06
C CYS A 212 -17.78 5.56 3.88
N ARG A 213 -18.72 6.53 3.96
CA ARG A 213 -20.01 6.34 4.63
C ARG A 213 -20.80 5.15 4.05
N ARG A 214 -20.84 5.01 2.73
CA ARG A 214 -21.48 3.84 2.08
C ARG A 214 -20.74 2.54 2.40
N LEU A 215 -19.41 2.53 2.32
CA LEU A 215 -18.61 1.34 2.62
C LEU A 215 -18.77 0.88 4.08
N MET A 216 -18.85 1.82 5.03
CA MET A 216 -19.05 1.54 6.46
C MET A 216 -20.43 0.97 6.80
N THR A 217 -21.37 0.91 5.85
CA THR A 217 -22.65 0.19 6.05
C THR A 217 -22.47 -1.33 6.03
N ILE A 218 -21.35 -1.83 5.50
CA ILE A 218 -21.01 -3.25 5.53
C ILE A 218 -20.58 -3.64 6.95
N PRO A 219 -21.19 -4.66 7.58
CA PRO A 219 -20.79 -5.07 8.92
C PRO A 219 -19.32 -5.49 8.98
N GLY A 220 -18.55 -4.95 9.93
CA GLY A 220 -17.11 -5.21 10.06
C GLY A 220 -16.21 -4.29 9.24
N VAL A 221 -16.75 -3.45 8.34
CA VAL A 221 -15.98 -2.39 7.67
C VAL A 221 -16.06 -1.11 8.50
N GLY A 222 -14.95 -0.74 9.14
CA GLY A 222 -14.82 0.51 9.89
C GLY A 222 -14.16 1.64 9.09
N ALA A 223 -14.06 2.82 9.71
CA ALA A 223 -13.54 4.04 9.10
C ALA A 223 -12.15 3.87 8.44
N VAL A 224 -11.21 3.23 9.14
CA VAL A 224 -9.85 3.00 8.63
C VAL A 224 -9.88 2.07 7.43
N VAL A 225 -10.71 1.02 7.44
CA VAL A 225 -10.82 0.06 6.33
C VAL A 225 -11.42 0.74 5.11
N ALA A 226 -12.52 1.48 5.29
CA ALA A 226 -13.17 2.23 4.22
C ALA A 226 -12.21 3.25 3.59
N MET A 227 -11.51 4.02 4.42
CA MET A 227 -10.54 5.02 3.97
C MET A 227 -9.36 4.41 3.23
N THR A 228 -8.81 3.29 3.75
CA THR A 228 -7.72 2.55 3.10
C THR A 228 -8.15 2.03 1.74
N PHE A 229 -9.35 1.47 1.63
CA PHE A 229 -9.87 0.97 0.37
C PHE A 229 -10.11 2.11 -0.64
N ARG A 230 -10.74 3.21 -0.20
CA ARG A 230 -10.98 4.40 -1.02
C ARG A 230 -9.69 4.95 -1.60
N ALA A 231 -8.69 5.17 -0.75
CA ALA A 231 -7.42 5.76 -1.17
C ALA A 231 -6.59 4.83 -2.10
N ALA A 232 -6.83 3.51 -2.05
CA ALA A 232 -6.12 2.56 -2.89
C ALA A 232 -6.76 2.34 -4.26
N ILE A 233 -8.09 2.29 -4.31
CA ILE A 233 -8.84 2.22 -5.57
C ILE A 233 -8.72 3.54 -6.32
N ASP A 234 -8.88 4.66 -5.61
CA ASP A 234 -8.87 6.05 -6.09
C ASP A 234 -9.99 6.34 -7.10
N ASP A 235 -9.87 5.79 -8.30
CA ASP A 235 -10.92 5.76 -9.32
C ASP A 235 -11.51 4.34 -9.43
N PRO A 236 -12.81 4.15 -9.14
CA PRO A 236 -13.45 2.84 -9.26
C PRO A 236 -13.71 2.44 -10.73
N THR A 237 -13.77 3.39 -11.67
CA THR A 237 -14.10 3.11 -13.08
C THR A 237 -12.95 2.45 -13.84
N ARG A 238 -11.70 2.61 -13.37
CA ARG A 238 -10.52 1.94 -13.93
C ARG A 238 -10.54 0.42 -13.90
N PHE A 239 -11.44 -0.19 -13.13
CA PHE A 239 -11.60 -1.64 -13.10
C PHE A 239 -12.74 -2.10 -14.01
N ARG A 240 -12.39 -2.76 -15.13
CA ARG A 240 -13.38 -3.39 -16.05
C ARG A 240 -14.36 -4.33 -15.35
N SER A 241 -13.95 -4.97 -14.25
CA SER A 241 -14.81 -5.84 -13.44
C SER A 241 -14.44 -5.76 -11.98
N SER A 242 -15.41 -5.66 -11.07
CA SER A 242 -15.12 -5.69 -9.63
C SER A 242 -14.45 -6.98 -9.16
N LYS A 243 -14.55 -8.08 -9.92
CA LYS A 243 -13.84 -9.33 -9.62
C LYS A 243 -12.32 -9.15 -9.68
N SER A 244 -11.80 -8.20 -10.47
CA SER A 244 -10.35 -7.96 -10.59
C SER A 244 -9.76 -7.22 -9.39
N VAL A 245 -10.58 -6.55 -8.58
CA VAL A 245 -10.14 -5.83 -7.38
C VAL A 245 -9.48 -6.76 -6.37
N GLY A 246 -10.05 -7.95 -6.17
CA GLY A 246 -9.44 -8.96 -5.30
C GLY A 246 -8.08 -9.44 -5.81
N ALA A 247 -7.90 -9.51 -7.14
CA ALA A 247 -6.59 -9.84 -7.73
C ALA A 247 -5.60 -8.68 -7.60
N CYS A 248 -6.05 -7.43 -7.76
CA CYS A 248 -5.24 -6.22 -7.61
C CYS A 248 -4.57 -6.13 -6.23
N PHE A 249 -5.26 -6.53 -5.15
CA PHE A 249 -4.71 -6.57 -3.79
C PHE A 249 -4.13 -7.93 -3.37
N GLY A 250 -3.96 -8.83 -4.34
CA GLY A 250 -3.29 -10.10 -4.14
C GLY A 250 -4.02 -11.08 -3.23
N LEU A 251 -5.36 -11.01 -3.20
CA LEU A 251 -6.25 -11.89 -2.43
C LEU A 251 -6.71 -13.13 -3.23
N THR A 252 -6.16 -13.33 -4.43
CA THR A 252 -6.47 -14.49 -5.28
C THR A 252 -5.43 -15.60 -5.05
N PRO A 253 -5.84 -16.87 -4.98
CA PRO A 253 -4.90 -17.99 -4.90
C PRO A 253 -3.93 -18.01 -6.08
N ARG A 254 -2.69 -18.39 -5.83
CA ARG A 254 -1.69 -18.67 -6.88
C ARG A 254 -1.89 -20.11 -7.36
N ARG A 255 -2.10 -20.29 -8.66
CA ARG A 255 -2.11 -21.59 -9.33
C ARG A 255 -0.73 -21.85 -9.91
N TYR A 256 -0.18 -23.03 -9.63
CA TYR A 256 1.01 -23.53 -10.30
C TYR A 256 0.58 -24.72 -11.15
N GLN A 257 0.61 -24.53 -12.45
CA GLN A 257 0.19 -25.52 -13.44
C GLN A 257 1.36 -25.79 -14.38
N SER A 258 1.84 -27.03 -14.41
CA SER A 258 2.76 -27.59 -15.41
C SER A 258 2.07 -28.79 -16.09
N GLY A 259 2.70 -29.38 -17.11
CA GLY A 259 2.14 -30.53 -17.84
C GLY A 259 1.68 -31.69 -16.96
N GLU A 260 2.27 -31.86 -15.78
CA GLU A 260 1.99 -32.97 -14.85
C GLU A 260 1.45 -32.53 -13.48
N THR A 261 1.51 -31.24 -13.14
CA THR A 261 1.14 -30.75 -11.79
C THR A 261 0.14 -29.61 -11.89
N ASP A 262 -1.00 -29.72 -11.23
CA ASP A 262 -1.91 -28.60 -10.99
C ASP A 262 -2.16 -28.44 -9.49
N ARG A 263 -1.55 -27.41 -8.89
CA ARG A 263 -1.68 -27.12 -7.46
C ARG A 263 -2.06 -25.68 -7.19
N VAL A 264 -3.07 -25.51 -6.34
CA VAL A 264 -3.46 -24.20 -5.79
C VAL A 264 -2.73 -23.99 -4.46
N THR A 265 -1.97 -22.90 -4.38
CA THR A 265 -1.09 -22.59 -3.24
C THR A 265 -1.58 -21.36 -2.46
N SER A 266 -0.66 -20.59 -1.88
CA SER A 266 -0.98 -19.36 -1.16
C SER A 266 -1.53 -18.26 -2.07
N ILE A 267 -2.10 -17.21 -1.50
CA ILE A 267 -2.51 -16.03 -2.28
C ILE A 267 -1.31 -15.34 -2.93
N THR A 268 -1.52 -14.61 -4.02
CA THR A 268 -0.40 -13.98 -4.76
C THR A 268 0.35 -12.92 -3.95
N LYS A 269 -0.30 -12.28 -2.96
CA LYS A 269 0.23 -11.15 -2.17
C LYS A 269 0.63 -9.92 -3.01
N ALA A 270 0.22 -9.88 -4.28
CA ALA A 270 0.43 -8.75 -5.18
C ALA A 270 -0.28 -7.47 -4.67
N GLY A 271 0.17 -6.33 -5.19
CA GLY A 271 -0.40 -5.02 -4.86
C GLY A 271 -0.20 -4.56 -3.42
N ASP A 272 -1.09 -3.68 -2.95
CA ASP A 272 -0.94 -2.95 -1.69
C ASP A 272 -1.23 -3.85 -0.46
N ALA A 273 -0.20 -4.06 0.37
CA ALA A 273 -0.28 -4.87 1.57
C ALA A 273 -1.20 -4.27 2.66
N SER A 274 -1.29 -2.94 2.74
CA SER A 274 -2.12 -2.24 3.71
C SER A 274 -3.60 -2.47 3.44
N VAL A 275 -4.00 -2.46 2.17
CA VAL A 275 -5.39 -2.76 1.77
C VAL A 275 -5.74 -4.21 2.08
N ARG A 276 -4.83 -5.14 1.76
CA ARG A 276 -5.03 -6.56 2.07
C ARG A 276 -5.18 -6.80 3.58
N ALA A 277 -4.35 -6.14 4.40
CA ALA A 277 -4.47 -6.20 5.85
C ALA A 277 -5.80 -5.61 6.34
N ALA A 278 -6.20 -4.44 5.83
CA ALA A 278 -7.46 -3.80 6.19
C ALA A 278 -8.69 -4.66 5.85
N LEU A 279 -8.72 -5.28 4.66
CA LEU A 279 -9.80 -6.18 4.26
C LEU A 279 -9.82 -7.46 5.10
N TYR A 280 -8.65 -7.99 5.47
CA TYR A 280 -8.55 -9.14 6.36
C TYR A 280 -9.07 -8.82 7.77
N GLU A 281 -8.73 -7.64 8.31
CA GLU A 281 -9.26 -7.18 9.60
C GLU A 281 -10.78 -6.98 9.54
N ALA A 282 -11.32 -6.39 8.47
CA ALA A 282 -12.77 -6.28 8.30
C ALA A 282 -13.47 -7.64 8.26
N ALA A 283 -12.88 -8.61 7.54
CA ALA A 283 -13.37 -9.99 7.53
C ALA A 283 -13.29 -10.64 8.92
N HIS A 284 -12.22 -10.38 9.68
CA HIS A 284 -12.08 -10.87 11.04
C HIS A 284 -13.14 -10.30 11.98
N VAL A 285 -13.35 -8.98 11.95
CA VAL A 285 -14.39 -8.29 12.74
C VAL A 285 -15.77 -8.80 12.33
N MET A 286 -16.05 -8.93 11.04
CA MET A 286 -17.32 -9.47 10.54
C MET A 286 -17.62 -10.86 11.07
N LEU A 287 -16.61 -11.72 11.27
CA LEU A 287 -16.80 -13.09 11.75
C LEU A 287 -16.84 -13.21 13.29
N VAL A 288 -16.08 -12.37 14.00
CA VAL A 288 -15.83 -12.57 15.43
C VAL A 288 -16.52 -11.53 16.32
N ARG A 289 -16.69 -10.30 15.85
CA ARG A 289 -17.17 -9.18 16.68
C ARG A 289 -18.58 -8.73 16.32
N THR A 290 -18.97 -8.86 15.06
CA THR A 290 -20.30 -8.46 14.61
C THR A 290 -21.36 -9.46 15.10
N THR A 291 -22.48 -8.98 15.65
CA THR A 291 -23.64 -9.81 16.02
C THR A 291 -24.64 -9.98 14.88
N ARG A 292 -24.74 -8.98 14.00
CA ARG A 292 -25.65 -8.98 12.84
C ARG A 292 -25.39 -10.16 11.90
N TRP A 293 -26.43 -10.97 11.70
CA TRP A 293 -26.43 -12.05 10.72
C TRP A 293 -26.72 -11.51 9.33
N THR A 294 -25.95 -11.95 8.33
CA THR A 294 -26.11 -11.58 6.93
C THR A 294 -25.81 -12.79 6.03
N PRO A 295 -26.35 -12.86 4.80
CA PRO A 295 -26.01 -13.92 3.86
C PRO A 295 -24.50 -14.03 3.61
N LEU A 296 -23.80 -12.88 3.62
CA LEU A 296 -22.34 -12.81 3.49
C LEU A 296 -21.62 -13.46 4.67
N ARG A 297 -22.03 -13.16 5.91
CA ARG A 297 -21.49 -13.80 7.12
C ARG A 297 -21.80 -15.30 7.13
N ALA A 298 -23.03 -15.69 6.81
CA ALA A 298 -23.45 -17.10 6.77
C ALA A 298 -22.61 -17.89 5.75
N TRP A 299 -22.39 -17.34 4.57
CA TRP A 299 -21.49 -17.93 3.57
C TRP A 299 -20.06 -18.08 4.11
N ALA A 300 -19.51 -17.06 4.74
CA ALA A 300 -18.15 -17.11 5.29
C ALA A 300 -18.01 -18.14 6.43
N MET A 301 -19.03 -18.29 7.28
CA MET A 301 -19.10 -19.32 8.31
C MET A 301 -19.10 -20.74 7.70
N ARG A 302 -19.86 -20.97 6.62
CA ARG A 302 -19.81 -22.25 5.88
C ARG A 302 -18.45 -22.54 5.25
N VAL A 303 -17.72 -21.51 4.81
CA VAL A 303 -16.34 -21.67 4.35
C VAL A 303 -15.42 -22.00 5.53
N ALA A 304 -15.62 -21.37 6.69
CA ALA A 304 -14.84 -21.63 7.89
C ALA A 304 -15.00 -23.08 8.37
N ALA A 305 -16.23 -23.60 8.37
CA ALA A 305 -16.52 -24.99 8.73
C ALA A 305 -15.81 -26.00 7.80
N ARG A 306 -15.77 -25.73 6.49
CA ARG A 306 -15.19 -26.67 5.51
C ARG A 306 -13.68 -26.56 5.32
N ARG A 307 -13.11 -25.36 5.49
CA ARG A 307 -11.72 -25.05 5.07
C ARG A 307 -10.91 -24.34 6.16
N GLY A 308 -11.47 -24.11 7.34
CA GLY A 308 -10.82 -23.45 8.47
C GLY A 308 -10.94 -21.92 8.45
N ALA A 309 -10.87 -21.34 9.66
CA ALA A 309 -11.14 -19.92 9.89
C ALA A 309 -10.19 -18.96 9.13
N LYS A 310 -8.89 -19.30 9.05
CA LYS A 310 -7.91 -18.46 8.32
C LYS A 310 -8.25 -18.33 6.83
N ARG A 311 -8.60 -19.45 6.19
CA ARG A 311 -8.99 -19.47 4.77
C ARG A 311 -10.31 -18.73 4.54
N ALA A 312 -11.27 -18.88 5.47
CA ALA A 312 -12.53 -18.15 5.42
C ALA A 312 -12.35 -16.62 5.52
N LYS A 313 -11.47 -16.14 6.40
CA LYS A 313 -11.15 -14.70 6.49
C LYS A 313 -10.57 -14.15 5.18
N ILE A 314 -9.66 -14.88 4.54
CA ILE A 314 -9.09 -14.48 3.23
C ILE A 314 -10.16 -14.49 2.13
N ALA A 315 -10.98 -15.53 2.06
CA ALA A 315 -12.07 -15.63 1.09
C ALA A 315 -13.10 -14.50 1.28
N LEU A 316 -13.43 -14.17 2.53
CA LEU A 316 -14.31 -13.07 2.88
C LEU A 316 -13.67 -11.72 2.55
N ALA A 317 -12.39 -11.50 2.85
CA ALA A 317 -11.65 -10.29 2.47
C ALA A 317 -11.70 -10.06 0.95
N ARG A 318 -11.51 -11.12 0.15
CA ARG A 318 -11.67 -11.06 -1.32
C ARG A 318 -13.09 -10.66 -1.72
N LYS A 319 -14.12 -11.26 -1.09
CA LYS A 319 -15.53 -10.95 -1.39
C LYS A 319 -15.90 -9.53 -0.97
N LEU A 320 -15.39 -9.05 0.17
CA LEU A 320 -15.53 -7.67 0.63
C LEU A 320 -14.95 -6.68 -0.39
N ALA A 321 -13.76 -6.94 -0.94
CA ALA A 321 -13.17 -6.06 -1.96
C ALA A 321 -14.08 -5.88 -3.19
N VAL A 322 -14.71 -6.98 -3.64
CA VAL A 322 -15.66 -6.95 -4.76
C VAL A 322 -16.93 -6.15 -4.40
N ILE A 323 -17.50 -6.41 -3.21
CA ILE A 323 -18.72 -5.74 -2.75
C ILE A 323 -18.48 -4.24 -2.55
N MET A 324 -17.40 -3.87 -1.87
CA MET A 324 -17.03 -2.48 -1.62
C MET A 324 -16.87 -1.70 -2.93
N HIS A 325 -16.24 -2.31 -3.94
CA HIS A 325 -16.15 -1.69 -5.26
C HIS A 325 -17.52 -1.53 -5.94
N ARG A 326 -18.39 -2.54 -5.87
CA ARG A 326 -19.75 -2.45 -6.45
C ARG A 326 -20.57 -1.34 -5.78
N LEU A 327 -20.58 -1.28 -4.45
CA LEU A 327 -21.27 -0.21 -3.71
C LEU A 327 -20.75 1.19 -4.07
N TRP A 328 -19.46 1.32 -4.38
CA TRP A 328 -18.91 2.59 -4.83
C TRP A 328 -19.43 2.95 -6.23
N ILE A 329 -19.29 2.05 -7.21
CA ILE A 329 -19.78 2.29 -8.59
C ILE A 329 -21.28 2.58 -8.60
N ASP A 330 -22.06 1.78 -7.90
CA ASP A 330 -23.52 1.87 -7.95
C ASP A 330 -24.06 3.03 -7.08
N GLY A 331 -23.21 3.65 -6.25
CA GLY A 331 -23.63 4.68 -5.30
C GLY A 331 -24.56 4.18 -4.19
N THR A 332 -24.67 2.86 -4.00
CA THR A 332 -25.62 2.22 -3.08
C THR A 332 -25.03 1.90 -1.71
N LYS A 333 -25.90 1.58 -0.75
CA LYS A 333 -25.53 1.07 0.59
C LYS A 333 -25.63 -0.45 0.63
N PHE A 334 -24.90 -1.08 1.55
CA PHE A 334 -24.97 -2.52 1.75
C PHE A 334 -26.35 -2.92 2.26
N LYS A 335 -27.03 -3.79 1.51
CA LYS A 335 -28.30 -4.41 1.92
C LYS A 335 -28.00 -5.72 2.65
N THR A 336 -28.75 -6.00 3.70
CA THR A 336 -28.55 -7.19 4.53
C THR A 336 -29.53 -8.32 4.27
N ALA A 337 -30.52 -8.08 3.42
CA ALA A 337 -31.50 -9.05 2.96
C ALA A 337 -31.00 -9.76 1.70
#